data_AF-A0A971XE90-F1
#
_entry.id   AF-A0A971XE90-F1
#
_cell.length_a   1.000
_cell.length_b   1.000
_cell.length_c   1.000
_cell.angle_alpha   90.00
_cell.angle_beta   90.00
_cell.angle_gamma   90.00
#
_symmetry.space_group_name_H-M   'P 1'
#
loop_
_entity.id
_entity.type
_entity.pdbx_description
1 polymer ?
#
loop_
_entity_poly.entity_id
_entity_poly.type
_entity_poly.pdbx_seq_one_letter_code
_entity_poly.pdbx_strand_id
1 'polypeptide(L)'
;MVRSLKKIIKVVLWIVIFMFAAYLLLNMKYPLSYVETIDKYAEEYGVDKYLVYSMINTESGFNKEAQSHKGAKGLMQLMPMTSEEICGNLSEDVNSLDMADPETNIKYGVYYIKQLLDKYEGNVEVA
;
A
#
# COMPACT_ATOMS: atom_id res chain seq x y z
N MET A 1 -32.93 17.00 -36.52
CA MET A 1 -32.92 15.77 -35.72
C MET A 1 -31.56 15.05 -35.72
N VAL A 2 -31.02 14.63 -36.88
CA VAL A 2 -29.77 13.83 -36.98
C VAL A 2 -28.50 14.54 -36.46
N ARG A 3 -28.38 15.87 -36.63
CA ARG A 3 -27.22 16.63 -36.14
C ARG A 3 -27.12 16.65 -34.61
N SER A 4 -28.26 16.74 -33.91
CA SER A 4 -28.32 16.70 -32.45
C SER A 4 -27.98 15.31 -31.91
N LEU A 5 -28.44 14.25 -32.59
CA LEU A 5 -28.11 12.86 -32.25
C LEU A 5 -26.60 12.57 -32.38
N LYS A 6 -25.94 13.03 -33.45
CA LYS A 6 -24.49 12.89 -33.61
C LYS A 6 -23.69 13.63 -32.54
N LYS A 7 -24.19 14.77 -32.04
CA LYS A 7 -23.57 15.48 -30.90
C LYS A 7 -23.69 14.67 -29.62
N ILE A 8 -24.86 14.12 -29.33
CA ILE A 8 -25.09 13.27 -28.15
C ILE A 8 -24.18 12.04 -28.18
N ILE A 9 -24.10 11.33 -29.31
CA ILE A 9 -23.22 10.17 -29.46
C ILE A 9 -21.76 10.53 -29.19
N LYS A 10 -21.27 11.67 -29.70
CA LYS A 10 -19.91 12.14 -29.42
C LYS A 10 -19.70 12.43 -27.94
N VAL A 11 -20.65 13.07 -27.26
CA VAL A 11 -20.56 13.35 -25.82
C VAL A 11 -20.51 12.05 -25.02
N VAL A 12 -21.39 11.10 -25.33
CA VAL A 12 -21.40 9.78 -24.67
C VAL A 12 -20.08 9.05 -24.91
N LEU A 13 -19.55 9.09 -26.14
CA LEU A 13 -18.26 8.48 -26.46
C LEU A 13 -17.11 9.11 -25.64
N TRP A 14 -17.10 10.44 -25.50
CA TRP A 14 -16.12 11.13 -24.65
C TRP A 14 -16.26 10.76 -23.17
N ILE A 15 -17.48 10.61 -22.65
CA ILE A 15 -17.72 10.15 -21.27
C ILE A 15 -17.20 8.73 -21.08
N VAL A 16 -17.47 7.81 -22.03
CA VAL A 16 -16.98 6.43 -21.95
C VAL A 16 -15.45 6.37 -22.00
N ILE A 17 -14.82 7.14 -22.90
CA ILE A 17 -13.36 7.25 -22.98
C ILE A 17 -12.80 7.80 -21.67
N PHE A 18 -13.42 8.84 -21.11
CA PHE A 18 -13.01 9.43 -19.83
C PHE A 18 -13.13 8.42 -18.68
N MET A 19 -14.25 7.70 -18.57
CA MET A 19 -14.43 6.68 -17.53
C MET A 19 -13.43 5.53 -17.69
N PHE A 20 -13.16 5.09 -18.92
CA PHE A 20 -12.17 4.06 -19.18
C PHE A 20 -10.75 4.51 -18.83
N ALA A 21 -10.37 5.74 -19.20
CA ALA A 21 -9.10 6.33 -18.81
C ALA A 21 -8.97 6.49 -17.29
N ALA A 22 -10.02 6.96 -16.61
CA ALA A 22 -10.07 7.05 -15.16
C ALA A 22 -9.93 5.67 -14.49
N TYR A 23 -10.62 4.66 -15.01
CA TYR A 23 -10.50 3.28 -14.55
C TYR A 23 -9.08 2.73 -14.69
N LEU A 24 -8.42 2.94 -15.84
CA LEU A 24 -7.04 2.54 -16.04
C LEU A 24 -6.09 3.26 -15.07
N LEU A 25 -6.26 4.58 -14.89
CA LEU A 25 -5.45 5.37 -13.97
C LEU A 25 -5.61 4.92 -12.51
N LEU A 26 -6.84 4.60 -12.08
CA LEU A 26 -7.10 4.11 -10.73
C LEU A 26 -6.46 2.74 -10.49
N ASN A 27 -6.57 1.81 -11.44
CA ASN A 27 -5.94 0.49 -11.31
C ASN A 27 -4.41 0.54 -11.32
N MET A 28 -3.81 1.51 -12.01
CA MET A 28 -2.37 1.71 -11.96
C MET A 28 -1.89 2.27 -10.62
N LYS A 29 -2.69 3.13 -9.97
CA LYS A 29 -2.31 3.76 -8.70
C LYS A 29 -2.63 2.90 -7.47
N TYR A 30 -3.71 2.13 -7.53
CA TYR A 30 -4.19 1.31 -6.42
C TYR A 30 -4.36 -0.13 -6.91
N PRO A 31 -3.26 -0.86 -7.17
CA PRO A 31 -3.35 -2.25 -7.59
C PRO A 31 -4.03 -3.08 -6.50
N LEU A 32 -5.07 -3.81 -6.89
CA LEU A 32 -5.81 -4.71 -5.99
C LEU A 32 -4.98 -5.94 -5.55
N SER A 33 -3.76 -6.09 -6.07
CA SER A 33 -2.88 -7.25 -5.88
C SER A 33 -2.52 -7.56 -4.44
N TYR A 34 -2.63 -6.60 -3.53
CA TYR A 34 -2.23 -6.75 -2.13
C TYR A 34 -3.39 -6.63 -1.14
N VAL A 35 -4.64 -6.57 -1.65
CA VAL A 35 -5.81 -6.32 -0.81
C VAL A 35 -5.98 -7.40 0.25
N GLU A 36 -5.87 -8.67 -0.14
CA GLU A 36 -6.01 -9.79 0.79
C GLU A 36 -4.93 -9.78 1.87
N THR A 37 -3.67 -9.54 1.48
CA THR A 37 -2.53 -9.46 2.40
C THR A 37 -2.66 -8.28 3.37
N ILE A 38 -3.04 -7.09 2.86
CA ILE A 38 -3.22 -5.90 3.69
C ILE A 38 -4.37 -6.11 4.68
N ASP A 39 -5.52 -6.57 4.21
CA ASP A 39 -6.69 -6.79 5.06
C ASP A 39 -6.40 -7.85 6.13
N LYS A 40 -5.73 -8.94 5.77
CA LYS A 40 -5.29 -10.00 6.69
C LYS A 40 -4.44 -9.46 7.84
N TYR A 41 -3.36 -8.74 7.53
CA TYR A 41 -2.43 -8.27 8.57
C TYR A 41 -2.93 -7.05 9.33
N ALA A 42 -3.72 -6.19 8.68
CA ALA A 42 -4.44 -5.11 9.34
C ALA A 42 -5.41 -5.66 10.41
N GLU A 43 -6.15 -6.72 10.08
CA GLU A 43 -7.01 -7.42 11.04
C GLU A 43 -6.20 -8.11 12.14
N GLU A 44 -5.13 -8.85 11.78
CA GLU A 44 -4.27 -9.57 12.73
C GLU A 44 -3.68 -8.66 13.81
N TYR A 45 -3.20 -7.47 13.42
CA TYR A 45 -2.56 -6.52 14.35
C TYR A 45 -3.51 -5.41 14.85
N GLY A 46 -4.77 -5.41 14.42
CA GLY A 46 -5.77 -4.42 14.84
C GLY A 46 -5.44 -2.99 14.38
N VAL A 47 -4.94 -2.84 13.15
CA VAL A 47 -4.62 -1.56 12.50
C VAL A 47 -5.69 -1.24 11.47
N ASP A 48 -6.04 0.04 11.30
CA ASP A 48 -6.94 0.45 10.22
C ASP A 48 -6.31 0.11 8.85
N LYS A 49 -6.95 -0.76 8.08
CA LYS A 49 -6.46 -1.14 6.74
C LYS A 49 -6.28 0.06 5.81
N TYR A 50 -7.12 1.09 5.91
CA TYR A 50 -7.00 2.30 5.08
C TYR A 50 -5.74 3.10 5.41
N LEU A 51 -5.30 3.08 6.67
CA LEU A 51 -4.01 3.61 7.06
C LEU A 51 -2.88 2.82 6.38
N VAL A 52 -2.93 1.49 6.42
CA VAL A 52 -1.93 0.63 5.76
C VAL A 52 -1.88 0.89 4.24
N TYR A 53 -3.03 0.96 3.56
CA TYR A 53 -3.09 1.32 2.14
C TYR A 53 -2.45 2.69 1.87
N SER A 54 -2.76 3.69 2.70
CA SER A 54 -2.22 5.05 2.53
C SER A 54 -0.70 5.10 2.73
N MET A 55 -0.17 4.31 3.67
CA MET A 55 1.26 4.20 3.93
C MET A 55 1.97 3.54 2.75
N ILE A 56 1.50 2.38 2.27
CA ILE A 56 2.11 1.71 1.11
C ILE A 56 2.10 2.61 -0.13
N ASN A 57 0.99 3.31 -0.37
CA ASN A 57 0.88 4.24 -1.49
C ASN A 57 1.88 5.40 -1.38
N THR A 58 2.12 5.90 -0.17
CA THR A 58 3.04 7.01 0.09
C THR A 58 4.50 6.57 -0.03
N GLU A 59 4.83 5.39 0.51
CA GLU A 59 6.19 4.87 0.58
C GLU A 59 6.71 4.32 -0.75
N SER A 60 5.88 3.55 -1.47
CA SER A 60 6.32 2.84 -2.68
C SER A 60 5.40 3.04 -3.88
N GLY A 61 4.21 3.61 -3.70
CA GLY A 61 3.18 3.61 -4.74
C GLY A 61 2.79 2.19 -5.17
N PHE A 62 2.80 1.24 -4.22
CA PHE A 62 2.60 -0.19 -4.44
C PHE A 62 3.65 -0.87 -5.36
N ASN A 63 4.83 -0.28 -5.51
CA ASN A 63 5.94 -0.93 -6.20
C ASN A 63 6.71 -1.85 -5.23
N LYS A 64 6.49 -3.17 -5.31
CA LYS A 64 7.22 -4.14 -4.49
C LYS A 64 8.74 -4.15 -4.69
N GLU A 65 9.22 -3.68 -5.84
CA GLU A 65 10.65 -3.59 -6.15
C GLU A 65 11.25 -2.23 -5.73
N ALA A 66 10.50 -1.40 -4.99
CA ALA A 66 10.98 -0.10 -4.54
C ALA A 66 12.16 -0.24 -3.58
N GLN A 67 13.23 0.50 -3.85
CA GLN A 67 14.40 0.59 -2.99
C GLN A 67 14.87 2.04 -2.87
N SER A 68 14.98 2.54 -1.63
CA SER A 68 15.49 3.88 -1.39
C SER A 68 17.02 3.93 -1.44
N HIS A 69 17.58 5.12 -1.66
CA HIS A 69 19.04 5.33 -1.63
C HIS A 69 19.67 4.98 -0.27
N LYS A 70 18.88 5.06 0.81
CA LYS A 70 19.32 4.71 2.18
C LYS A 70 19.13 3.23 2.52
N GLY A 71 18.56 2.44 1.60
CA GLY A 71 18.41 1.01 1.75
C GLY A 71 17.05 0.53 2.27
N ALA A 72 16.04 1.40 2.33
CA ALA A 72 14.66 0.97 2.58
C ALA A 72 14.15 0.10 1.43
N LYS A 73 13.35 -0.93 1.71
CA LYS A 73 12.92 -1.92 0.71
C LYS A 73 11.42 -2.22 0.77
N GLY A 74 10.88 -2.56 -0.40
CA GLY A 74 9.55 -3.13 -0.54
C GLY A 74 8.40 -2.13 -0.43
N LEU A 75 7.19 -2.65 -0.29
CA LEU A 75 5.93 -1.90 -0.30
C LEU A 75 5.82 -0.84 0.80
N MET A 76 6.29 -1.16 2.00
CA MET A 76 6.24 -0.32 3.20
C MET A 76 7.59 0.32 3.55
N GLN A 77 8.59 0.22 2.65
CA GLN A 77 9.90 0.84 2.78
C GLN A 77 10.56 0.62 4.16
N LEU A 78 10.58 -0.63 4.62
CA LEU A 78 11.26 -0.99 5.87
C LEU A 78 12.78 -0.78 5.73
N MET A 79 13.34 -0.02 6.67
CA MET A 79 14.78 0.15 6.80
C MET A 79 15.41 -1.11 7.42
N PRO A 80 16.65 -1.50 7.04
CA PRO A 80 17.29 -2.70 7.58
C PRO A 80 17.34 -2.74 9.12
N MET A 81 17.67 -1.60 9.75
CA MET A 81 17.71 -1.48 11.21
C MET A 81 16.31 -1.68 11.84
N THR A 82 15.26 -1.18 11.19
CA THR A 82 13.87 -1.38 11.63
C THR A 82 13.45 -2.83 11.47
N SER A 83 13.82 -3.48 10.37
CA SER A 83 13.59 -4.91 10.17
C SER A 83 14.27 -5.76 11.25
N GLU A 84 15.51 -5.44 11.60
CA GLU A 84 16.24 -6.11 12.70
C GLU A 84 15.51 -5.95 14.05
N GLU A 85 15.06 -4.74 14.38
CA GLU A 85 14.31 -4.46 15.60
C GLU A 85 13.00 -5.24 15.66
N ILE A 86 12.22 -5.24 14.58
CA ILE A 86 10.95 -5.97 14.49
C ILE A 86 11.18 -7.47 14.65
N CYS A 87 12.12 -8.05 13.91
CA CYS A 87 12.43 -9.47 14.01
C CYS A 87 12.89 -9.86 15.43
N GLY A 88 13.69 -9.01 16.08
CA GLY A 88 14.07 -9.18 17.48
C GLY A 88 12.86 -9.24 18.42
N ASN A 89 11.88 -8.35 18.23
CA ASN A 89 10.65 -8.33 19.03
C ASN A 89 9.77 -9.57 18.79
N LEU A 90 9.81 -10.13 17.58
CA LEU A 90 9.07 -11.35 17.22
C LEU A 90 9.85 -12.65 17.48
N SER A 91 11.09 -12.56 17.97
CA SER A 91 11.99 -13.70 18.15
C SER A 91 12.24 -14.49 16.85
N GLU A 92 12.33 -13.79 15.72
CA GLU A 92 12.60 -14.33 14.39
C GLU A 92 13.97 -13.86 13.89
N ASP A 93 14.61 -14.61 12.96
CA ASP A 93 15.88 -14.22 12.35
C ASP A 93 15.62 -13.41 11.07
N VAL A 94 16.01 -12.14 11.05
CA VAL A 94 15.88 -11.25 9.89
C VAL A 94 16.55 -11.81 8.63
N ASN A 95 17.64 -12.58 8.77
CA ASN A 95 18.38 -13.14 7.64
C ASN A 95 17.66 -14.33 7.00
N SER A 96 16.69 -14.92 7.71
CA SER A 96 15.85 -15.99 7.20
C SER A 96 14.64 -15.49 6.40
N LEU A 97 14.44 -14.16 6.36
CA LEU A 97 13.29 -13.50 5.76
C LEU A 97 13.71 -12.65 4.55
N ASP A 98 12.88 -12.66 3.51
CA ASP A 98 13.02 -11.71 2.42
C ASP A 98 12.17 -10.46 2.72
N MET A 99 12.82 -9.41 3.21
CA MET A 99 12.14 -8.14 3.50
C MET A 99 11.65 -7.41 2.24
N ALA A 100 11.96 -7.87 1.03
CA ALA A 100 11.38 -7.36 -0.21
C ALA A 100 10.16 -8.17 -0.70
N ASP A 101 9.95 -9.39 -0.17
CA ASP A 101 8.75 -10.18 -0.45
C ASP A 101 7.50 -9.44 0.03
N PRO A 102 6.45 -9.26 -0.81
CA PRO A 102 5.26 -8.48 -0.44
C PRO A 102 4.55 -8.95 0.83
N GLU A 103 4.39 -10.26 1.03
CA GLU A 103 3.68 -10.80 2.21
C GLU A 103 4.47 -10.47 3.48
N THR A 104 5.78 -10.73 3.45
CA THR A 104 6.70 -10.41 4.54
C THR A 104 6.75 -8.90 4.79
N ASN A 105 6.97 -8.09 3.76
CA ASN A 105 7.10 -6.65 3.90
C ASN A 105 5.83 -5.99 4.48
N ILE A 106 4.65 -6.44 4.06
CA ILE A 106 3.38 -5.96 4.61
C ILE A 106 3.19 -6.43 6.05
N LYS A 107 3.38 -7.73 6.36
CA LYS A 107 3.23 -8.24 7.74
C LYS A 107 4.04 -7.41 8.74
N TYR A 108 5.33 -7.24 8.47
CA TYR A 108 6.25 -6.59 9.40
C TYR A 108 6.04 -5.07 9.41
N GLY A 109 5.65 -4.47 8.30
CA GLY A 109 5.29 -3.06 8.25
C GLY A 109 4.00 -2.74 9.02
N VAL A 110 2.98 -3.60 8.94
CA VAL A 110 1.75 -3.43 9.73
C VAL A 110 2.03 -3.63 11.21
N TYR A 111 2.83 -4.63 11.57
CA TYR A 111 3.30 -4.82 12.94
C TYR A 111 4.04 -3.57 13.45
N TYR A 112 4.89 -2.95 12.62
CA TYR A 112 5.59 -1.73 12.99
C TYR A 112 4.65 -0.55 13.20
N ILE A 113 3.65 -0.35 12.32
CA ILE A 113 2.59 0.65 12.53
C ILE A 113 1.89 0.41 13.87
N LYS A 114 1.57 -0.84 14.21
CA LYS A 114 0.95 -1.17 15.50
C LYS A 114 1.86 -0.77 16.67
N GLN A 115 3.16 -1.06 16.60
CA GLN A 115 4.10 -0.61 17.64
C GLN A 115 4.14 0.91 17.80
N LEU A 116 4.12 1.65 16.69
CA LEU A 116 4.10 3.11 16.71
C LEU A 116 2.79 3.62 17.33
N LEU A 117 1.64 3.09 16.91
CA LEU A 117 0.35 3.43 17.49
C LEU A 117 0.30 3.15 18.99
N ASP A 118 0.82 2.00 19.45
CA ASP A 118 0.87 1.68 20.87
C ASP A 118 1.79 2.64 21.65
N LYS A 119 2.93 3.01 21.06
CA LYS A 119 3.87 3.98 21.64
C LYS A 119 3.27 5.37 21.79
N TYR A 120 2.39 5.78 20.87
CA TYR A 120 1.76 7.10 20.85
C TYR A 120 0.27 7.07 21.19
N GLU A 121 -0.18 6.08 21.96
CA GLU A 121 -1.54 5.98 22.52
C GLU A 121 -2.66 6.08 21.45
N GLY A 122 -2.40 5.54 20.26
CA GLY A 122 -3.32 5.51 19.13
C GLY A 122 -3.35 6.79 18.29
N ASN A 123 -2.48 7.76 18.55
CA ASN A 123 -2.42 8.98 17.75
C ASN A 123 -1.70 8.75 16.41
N VAL A 124 -2.50 8.65 15.35
CA VAL A 124 -2.04 8.41 13.96
C VAL A 124 -1.19 9.55 13.40
N GLU A 125 -1.32 10.80 13.88
CA GLU A 125 -0.58 11.94 13.32
C GLU A 125 0.90 11.96 13.73
N VAL A 126 1.22 11.32 14.86
CA VAL A 126 2.58 11.28 15.44
C VAL A 126 3.21 9.89 15.40
N ALA A 127 2.40 8.85 15.16
CA ALA A 127 2.84 7.48 14.95
C ALA A 127 3.53 7.34 13.59
#